data_AF-A0AAJ6BFQ2-F1
#
_entry.id   AF-A0AAJ6BFQ2-F1
#
_cell.length_a   1.000
_cell.length_b   1.000
_cell.length_c   1.000
_cell.angle_alpha   90.00
_cell.angle_beta   90.00
_cell.angle_gamma   90.00
#
_symmetry.space_group_name_H-M   'P 1'
#
loop_
_entity.id
_entity.type
_entity.pdbx_description
1 polymer ?
#
loop_
_entity_poly.entity_id
_entity_poly.type
_entity_poly.pdbx_seq_one_letter_code
_entity_poly.pdbx_strand_id
1 'polypeptide(L)'
;MTTNLFHRITGFTLLALLVLAGAGCRKTEFGNIDSPAFIRVFNCLERDVTLDNKDAPQPFLTMLIDPVMDKDGIPGSADITGDFLDTRDSWARPYPDAGNTSIYQKEYPGSAKVRAAPFLNGYDLSSWAQVTSGKRRIMFFARPLNETPFFSLDKNLRRTVLLDTTVDLQFNEVYTMHVLEKNYTTRKTGLYVRNETFVRQSLSDSLVYVNFYNLSSEGFFANSPDTKSSSRSFKITDTTNVFYTLHMIPTTNTFRDIPGFIQQPMGSMIRSHENKVTPYYSFPLFADTSSNKIYPGNTAQTFEFLKPGYTMGTSANPSSSQLPVGYYAGLHIGPYNNGAGGRHSMRVIADIRSGLIVTERSGIYNPRYFATVNTIEYINDRCFVTTIQRKFDPPIY
;
A
#
# COMPACT_ATOMS: atom_id res chain seq x y z
N MET A 1 -62.25 11.63 -19.10
CA MET A 1 -61.99 11.44 -17.65
C MET A 1 -60.78 10.56 -17.34
N THR A 2 -60.23 9.81 -18.28
CA THR A 2 -59.12 8.84 -18.08
C THR A 2 -57.71 9.44 -18.08
N THR A 3 -57.50 10.63 -18.66
CA THR A 3 -56.19 11.29 -18.75
C THR A 3 -55.69 11.91 -17.44
N ASN A 4 -56.60 12.31 -16.54
CA ASN A 4 -56.26 12.89 -15.24
C ASN A 4 -55.83 11.84 -14.20
N LEU A 5 -56.22 10.58 -14.36
CA LEU A 5 -55.82 9.50 -13.46
C LEU A 5 -54.37 9.08 -13.72
N PHE A 6 -53.96 8.99 -14.99
CA PHE A 6 -52.60 8.63 -15.38
C PHE A 6 -51.56 9.66 -14.89
N HIS A 7 -51.83 10.97 -15.01
CA HIS A 7 -50.93 12.02 -14.53
C HIS A 7 -50.77 12.03 -13.00
N ARG A 8 -51.83 11.68 -12.27
CA ARG A 8 -51.77 11.57 -10.81
C ARG A 8 -50.93 10.37 -10.38
N ILE A 9 -51.08 9.23 -11.05
CA ILE A 9 -50.31 8.01 -10.74
C ILE A 9 -48.81 8.23 -11.05
N THR A 10 -48.44 8.77 -12.21
CA THR A 10 -47.02 9.05 -12.53
C THR A 10 -46.38 10.07 -11.58
N GLY A 11 -47.12 11.09 -11.14
CA GLY A 11 -46.63 12.05 -10.15
C GLY A 11 -46.33 11.41 -8.79
N PHE A 12 -47.21 10.53 -8.31
CA PHE A 12 -46.99 9.80 -7.04
C PHE A 12 -45.82 8.81 -7.14
N THR A 13 -45.65 8.11 -8.26
CA THR A 13 -44.52 7.18 -8.44
C THR A 13 -43.18 7.91 -8.50
N LEU A 14 -43.10 9.06 -9.17
CA LEU A 14 -41.89 9.87 -9.25
C LEU A 14 -41.49 10.44 -7.88
N LEU A 15 -42.47 10.89 -7.09
CA LEU A 15 -42.23 11.37 -5.73
C LEU A 15 -41.78 10.24 -4.80
N ALA A 16 -42.38 9.05 -4.91
CA ALA A 16 -41.96 7.88 -4.14
C ALA A 16 -40.53 7.43 -4.48
N LEU A 17 -40.14 7.47 -5.76
CA LEU A 17 -38.77 7.21 -6.21
C LEU A 17 -37.77 8.25 -5.68
N LEU A 18 -38.14 9.53 -5.64
CA LEU A 18 -37.32 10.61 -5.07
C LEU A 18 -37.14 10.46 -3.55
N VAL A 19 -38.19 10.07 -2.83
CA VAL A 19 -38.12 9.82 -1.37
C VAL A 19 -37.29 8.58 -1.05
N LEU A 20 -37.42 7.51 -1.83
CA LEU A 20 -36.59 6.30 -1.69
C LEU A 20 -35.11 6.58 -2.05
N ALA A 21 -34.85 7.43 -3.05
CA ALA A 21 -33.50 7.86 -3.39
C ALA A 21 -32.87 8.76 -2.30
N GLY A 22 -33.68 9.62 -1.65
CA GLY A 22 -33.23 10.47 -0.54
C GLY A 22 -32.95 9.71 0.76
N ALA A 23 -33.70 8.63 1.03
CA ALA A 23 -33.52 7.81 2.23
C ALA A 23 -32.26 6.91 2.20
N GLY A 24 -31.64 6.73 1.03
CA GLY A 24 -30.42 5.92 0.86
C GLY A 24 -29.13 6.60 1.34
N CYS A 25 -29.11 7.93 1.49
CA CYS A 25 -27.93 8.68 1.93
C CYS A 25 -27.94 8.88 3.45
N ARG A 26 -27.66 7.81 4.22
CA ARG A 26 -27.41 7.97 5.66
C ARG A 26 -26.00 8.50 5.89
N LYS A 27 -25.88 9.78 6.26
CA LYS A 27 -24.63 10.32 6.80
C LYS A 27 -24.26 9.53 8.05
N THR A 28 -23.13 8.84 8.02
CA THR A 28 -22.63 8.15 9.21
C THR A 28 -22.00 9.20 10.11
N GLU A 29 -22.59 9.44 11.27
CA GLU A 29 -21.99 10.32 12.28
C GLU A 29 -20.97 9.53 13.09
N PHE A 30 -19.73 9.97 13.06
CA PHE A 30 -18.66 9.40 13.88
C PHE A 30 -18.50 10.26 15.14
N GLY A 31 -18.41 9.65 16.32
CA GLY A 31 -18.11 10.36 17.57
C GLY A 31 -16.70 10.95 17.59
N ASN A 32 -16.50 12.07 18.30
CA ASN A 32 -15.21 12.75 18.38
C ASN A 32 -14.16 11.93 19.16
N ILE A 33 -12.92 11.95 18.65
CA ILE A 33 -11.73 11.41 19.34
C ILE A 33 -10.88 12.61 19.72
N ASP A 34 -10.82 12.94 21.02
CA ASP A 34 -10.16 14.15 21.51
C ASP A 34 -8.63 14.09 21.40
N SER A 35 -8.07 12.88 21.41
CA SER A 35 -6.63 12.65 21.28
C SER A 35 -6.33 11.59 20.21
N PRO A 36 -6.45 11.92 18.91
CA PRO A 36 -6.27 10.94 17.85
C PRO A 36 -4.79 10.70 17.55
N ALA A 37 -4.46 9.45 17.23
CA ALA A 37 -3.33 9.03 16.41
C ALA A 37 -3.88 8.41 15.12
N PHE A 38 -3.08 8.34 14.06
CA PHE A 38 -3.54 7.89 12.75
C PHE A 38 -2.85 6.60 12.34
N ILE A 39 -3.58 5.54 11.99
CA ILE A 39 -2.99 4.24 11.64
C ILE A 39 -3.45 3.76 10.27
N ARG A 40 -2.52 3.14 9.53
CA ARG A 40 -2.79 2.32 8.35
C ARG A 40 -2.10 0.98 8.54
N VAL A 41 -2.80 -0.12 8.33
CA VAL A 41 -2.31 -1.46 8.68
C VAL A 41 -2.38 -2.39 7.48
N PHE A 42 -1.28 -3.08 7.21
CA PHE A 42 -1.14 -4.05 6.13
C PHE A 42 -0.93 -5.46 6.69
N ASN A 43 -1.63 -6.43 6.13
CA ASN A 43 -1.30 -7.83 6.29
C ASN A 43 -0.30 -8.24 5.19
N CYS A 44 0.94 -8.45 5.59
CA CYS A 44 2.04 -8.87 4.72
C CYS A 44 2.46 -10.32 4.98
N LEU A 45 1.61 -11.12 5.64
CA LEU A 45 1.82 -12.55 5.78
C LEU A 45 1.46 -13.23 4.45
N GLU A 46 2.36 -14.06 3.95
CA GLU A 46 2.13 -14.85 2.75
C GLU A 46 2.26 -16.32 3.08
N ARG A 47 1.28 -17.12 2.64
CA ARG A 47 1.35 -18.57 2.72
C ARG A 47 0.76 -19.17 1.45
N ASP A 48 1.60 -19.80 0.66
CA ASP A 48 1.13 -20.77 -0.33
C ASP A 48 0.71 -22.03 0.43
N VAL A 49 -0.52 -22.49 0.19
CA VAL A 49 -1.03 -23.71 0.80
C VAL A 49 -0.38 -24.90 0.09
N THR A 50 0.41 -25.66 0.83
CA THR A 50 1.07 -26.91 0.44
C THR A 50 0.52 -28.05 1.28
N LEU A 51 0.79 -29.30 0.88
CA LEU A 51 0.41 -30.46 1.69
C LEU A 51 1.00 -30.40 3.10
N ASP A 52 2.21 -29.86 3.24
CA ASP A 52 2.94 -29.78 4.51
C ASP A 52 2.40 -28.70 5.47
N ASN A 53 1.73 -27.67 4.94
CA ASN A 53 1.24 -26.54 5.75
C ASN A 53 -0.29 -26.35 5.67
N LYS A 54 -1.04 -27.32 5.12
CA LYS A 54 -2.50 -27.24 4.95
C LYS A 54 -3.27 -26.98 6.25
N ASP A 55 -2.73 -27.42 7.38
CA ASP A 55 -3.33 -27.27 8.71
C ASP A 55 -2.85 -26.00 9.43
N ALA A 56 -1.93 -25.24 8.83
CA ALA A 56 -1.46 -23.99 9.39
C ALA A 56 -2.53 -22.90 9.25
N PRO A 57 -2.62 -21.95 10.21
CA PRO A 57 -3.55 -20.84 10.10
C PRO A 57 -3.37 -20.08 8.78
N GLN A 58 -4.47 -19.82 8.07
CA GLN A 58 -4.47 -19.05 6.85
C GLN A 58 -4.12 -17.58 7.15
N PRO A 59 -3.40 -16.87 6.26
CA PRO A 59 -3.00 -15.48 6.45
C PRO A 59 -4.17 -14.52 6.16
N PHE A 60 -5.34 -14.81 6.73
CA PHE A 60 -6.53 -13.98 6.67
C PHE A 60 -6.91 -13.57 8.08
N LEU A 61 -6.92 -12.27 8.35
CA LEU A 61 -6.78 -11.75 9.70
C LEU A 61 -7.98 -10.92 10.16
N THR A 62 -8.17 -10.91 11.47
CA THR A 62 -8.89 -9.83 12.17
C THR A 62 -7.90 -9.11 13.07
N MET A 63 -7.85 -7.78 12.95
CA MET A 63 -7.15 -6.89 13.88
C MET A 63 -8.12 -6.40 14.96
N LEU A 64 -7.74 -6.52 16.23
CA LEU A 64 -8.44 -5.96 17.37
C LEU A 64 -7.52 -4.98 18.12
N ILE A 65 -8.00 -3.77 18.40
CA ILE A 65 -7.33 -2.82 19.28
C ILE A 65 -8.12 -2.74 20.59
N ASP A 66 -7.40 -2.91 21.70
CA ASP A 66 -7.93 -2.98 23.07
C ASP A 66 -9.11 -3.96 23.20
N PRO A 67 -8.90 -5.26 22.92
CA PRO A 67 -9.96 -6.26 23.03
C PRO A 67 -10.35 -6.54 24.48
N VAL A 68 -11.65 -6.72 24.72
CA VAL A 68 -12.20 -7.24 25.97
C VAL A 68 -12.30 -8.75 25.86
N MET A 69 -11.47 -9.45 26.65
CA MET A 69 -11.41 -10.91 26.67
C MET A 69 -12.44 -11.47 27.65
N ASP A 70 -13.08 -12.59 27.29
CA ASP A 70 -13.87 -13.36 28.23
C ASP A 70 -12.99 -14.19 29.18
N LYS A 71 -13.62 -14.88 30.13
CA LYS A 71 -12.94 -15.75 31.11
C LYS A 71 -12.11 -16.88 30.47
N ASP A 72 -12.41 -17.25 29.23
CA ASP A 72 -11.72 -18.32 28.49
C ASP A 72 -10.58 -17.74 27.62
N GLY A 73 -10.30 -16.43 27.73
CA GLY A 73 -9.30 -15.74 26.93
C GLY A 73 -9.73 -15.53 25.48
N ILE A 74 -11.04 -15.48 25.20
CA ILE A 74 -11.60 -15.29 23.85
C ILE A 74 -12.14 -13.86 23.73
N PRO A 75 -11.78 -13.11 22.67
CA PRO A 75 -12.23 -11.73 22.52
C PRO A 75 -13.74 -11.66 22.27
N GLY A 76 -14.47 -10.93 23.13
CA GLY A 76 -15.92 -10.69 23.01
C GLY A 76 -16.27 -9.38 22.31
N SER A 77 -15.41 -8.37 22.45
CA SER A 77 -15.50 -7.07 21.78
C SER A 77 -14.11 -6.42 21.70
N ALA A 78 -14.00 -5.30 21.01
CA ALA A 78 -12.81 -4.46 20.97
C ALA A 78 -13.20 -3.00 20.69
N ASP A 79 -12.36 -2.05 21.11
CA ASP A 79 -12.57 -0.63 20.81
C ASP A 79 -12.54 -0.38 19.30
N ILE A 80 -11.61 -1.04 18.60
CA ILE A 80 -11.51 -0.98 17.14
C ILE A 80 -11.35 -2.38 16.58
N THR A 81 -12.09 -2.64 15.49
CA THR A 81 -12.04 -3.90 14.74
C THR A 81 -11.69 -3.62 13.28
N GLY A 82 -10.54 -4.15 12.84
CA GLY A 82 -10.18 -4.27 11.44
C GLY A 82 -10.41 -5.70 10.99
N ASP A 83 -11.65 -6.04 10.65
CA ASP A 83 -12.02 -7.39 10.22
C ASP A 83 -11.72 -7.63 8.74
N PHE A 84 -11.71 -8.90 8.33
CA PHE A 84 -11.53 -9.31 6.94
C PHE A 84 -10.24 -8.80 6.27
N LEU A 85 -9.16 -8.69 7.04
CA LEU A 85 -7.87 -8.20 6.54
C LEU A 85 -7.15 -9.30 5.76
N ASP A 86 -7.28 -9.23 4.44
CA ASP A 86 -6.61 -10.09 3.46
C ASP A 86 -5.18 -9.61 3.20
N THR A 87 -4.40 -10.46 2.56
CA THR A 87 -3.07 -10.18 2.05
C THR A 87 -3.06 -8.91 1.22
N ARG A 88 -2.11 -8.02 1.54
CA ARG A 88 -1.92 -6.72 0.92
C ARG A 88 -1.80 -6.79 -0.61
N ASP A 89 -2.30 -5.75 -1.29
CA ASP A 89 -2.04 -5.53 -2.71
C ASP A 89 -0.68 -4.86 -2.96
N SER A 90 -0.10 -5.14 -4.14
CA SER A 90 1.18 -4.60 -4.61
C SER A 90 1.25 -3.08 -4.61
N TRP A 91 0.12 -2.39 -4.76
CA TRP A 91 0.01 -0.93 -4.67
C TRP A 91 -1.08 -0.50 -3.70
N ALA A 92 -0.66 0.27 -2.69
CA ALA A 92 -1.53 0.95 -1.76
C ALA A 92 -1.73 2.41 -2.23
N ARG A 93 -2.96 2.70 -2.67
CA ARG A 93 -3.34 3.97 -3.28
C ARG A 93 -3.31 5.13 -2.27
N PRO A 94 -3.20 6.39 -2.74
CA PRO A 94 -3.16 7.56 -1.86
C PRO A 94 -4.50 7.92 -1.20
N TYR A 95 -5.62 7.46 -1.76
CA TYR A 95 -6.95 7.65 -1.21
C TYR A 95 -7.75 6.33 -1.25
N PRO A 96 -8.70 6.14 -0.33
CA PRO A 96 -9.57 4.96 -0.35
C PRO A 96 -10.50 5.02 -1.56
N ASP A 97 -10.83 3.85 -2.12
CA ASP A 97 -11.79 3.76 -3.21
C ASP A 97 -13.20 4.01 -2.66
N ALA A 98 -13.72 5.22 -2.89
CA ALA A 98 -15.00 5.68 -2.36
C ALA A 98 -16.21 4.86 -2.83
N GLY A 99 -16.07 4.04 -3.89
CA GLY A 99 -17.10 3.13 -4.38
C GLY A 99 -16.89 1.66 -4.01
N ASN A 100 -15.78 1.31 -3.37
CA ASN A 100 -15.45 -0.08 -3.09
C ASN A 100 -16.24 -0.60 -1.87
N THR A 101 -17.09 -1.59 -2.11
CA THR A 101 -17.87 -2.28 -1.07
C THR A 101 -17.32 -3.66 -0.73
N SER A 102 -16.07 -3.96 -1.13
CA SER A 102 -15.42 -5.23 -0.83
C SER A 102 -15.41 -5.46 0.67
N ILE A 103 -15.84 -6.66 1.08
CA ILE A 103 -15.73 -7.11 2.47
C ILE A 103 -14.27 -7.38 2.80
N TYR A 104 -13.53 -7.99 1.87
CA TYR A 104 -12.12 -8.33 2.05
C TYR A 104 -11.24 -7.11 1.80
N GLN A 105 -10.48 -6.76 2.84
CA GLN A 105 -9.68 -5.54 2.89
C GLN A 105 -8.22 -5.87 2.65
N LYS A 106 -7.59 -5.19 1.67
CA LYS A 106 -6.14 -5.31 1.41
C LYS A 106 -5.30 -4.50 2.40
N GLU A 107 -5.95 -3.64 3.16
CA GLU A 107 -5.37 -2.79 4.20
C GLU A 107 -6.50 -2.33 5.13
N TYR A 108 -6.16 -1.94 6.35
CA TYR A 108 -7.05 -1.19 7.23
C TYR A 108 -6.63 0.29 7.22
N PRO A 109 -7.56 1.26 7.10
CA PRO A 109 -9.01 1.08 7.08
C PRO A 109 -9.60 0.55 5.76
N GLY A 110 -8.91 0.67 4.62
CA GLY A 110 -9.45 0.21 3.33
C GLY A 110 -10.82 0.84 3.03
N SER A 111 -11.85 0.02 2.79
CA SER A 111 -13.25 0.46 2.67
C SER A 111 -14.06 0.35 3.97
N ALA A 112 -13.42 0.05 5.10
CA ALA A 112 -14.10 0.01 6.39
C ALA A 112 -14.66 1.40 6.75
N LYS A 113 -15.90 1.42 7.24
CA LYS A 113 -16.59 2.64 7.67
C LYS A 113 -16.07 3.07 9.05
N VAL A 114 -14.89 3.66 9.05
CA VAL A 114 -14.26 4.22 10.25
C VAL A 114 -14.01 5.70 10.06
N ARG A 115 -13.68 6.39 11.15
CA ARG A 115 -13.29 7.78 11.08
C ARG A 115 -11.92 7.89 10.42
N ALA A 116 -11.89 8.39 9.19
CA ALA A 116 -10.66 8.65 8.46
C ALA A 116 -9.87 9.81 9.09
N ALA A 117 -8.54 9.77 8.97
CA ALA A 117 -7.67 10.86 9.41
C ALA A 117 -7.89 12.12 8.56
N PRO A 118 -7.71 13.31 9.13
CA PRO A 118 -7.90 14.56 8.42
C PRO A 118 -6.75 14.83 7.46
N PHE A 119 -6.87 15.90 6.67
CA PHE A 119 -5.70 16.48 6.03
C PHE A 119 -4.73 16.99 7.10
N LEU A 120 -3.46 16.59 7.02
CA LEU A 120 -2.42 17.03 7.95
C LEU A 120 -1.24 17.61 7.17
N ASN A 121 -0.95 18.89 7.39
CA ASN A 121 0.13 19.62 6.72
C ASN A 121 0.12 19.47 5.19
N GLY A 122 -1.07 19.51 4.60
CA GLY A 122 -1.27 19.40 3.16
C GLY A 122 -1.29 17.97 2.61
N TYR A 123 -1.08 16.94 3.44
CA TYR A 123 -1.21 15.54 3.04
C TYR A 123 -2.64 15.04 3.22
N ASP A 124 -3.12 14.28 2.24
CA ASP A 124 -4.37 13.54 2.35
C ASP A 124 -4.12 12.24 3.11
N LEU A 125 -4.69 12.12 4.31
CA LEU A 125 -4.59 10.94 5.16
C LEU A 125 -5.90 10.15 5.21
N SER A 126 -6.79 10.31 4.23
CA SER A 126 -8.07 9.59 4.18
C SER A 126 -7.91 8.06 4.20
N SER A 127 -6.75 7.53 3.79
CA SER A 127 -6.38 6.10 3.92
C SER A 127 -5.81 5.70 5.29
N TRP A 128 -5.89 6.56 6.32
CA TRP A 128 -5.54 6.25 7.71
C TRP A 128 -6.79 6.35 8.58
N ALA A 129 -6.92 5.45 9.55
CA ALA A 129 -7.99 5.50 10.55
C ALA A 129 -7.53 6.32 11.77
N GLN A 130 -8.45 7.08 12.35
CA GLN A 130 -8.24 7.71 13.66
C GLN A 130 -8.44 6.66 14.77
N VAL A 131 -7.48 6.60 15.68
CA VAL A 131 -7.54 5.79 16.90
C VAL A 131 -7.12 6.65 18.09
N THR A 132 -7.56 6.32 19.29
CA THR A 132 -7.15 7.10 20.46
C THR A 132 -5.66 6.88 20.75
N SER A 133 -4.92 7.94 21.03
CA SER A 133 -3.48 7.89 21.39
C SER A 133 -3.24 7.18 22.73
N GLY A 134 -1.98 6.90 23.04
CA GLY A 134 -1.49 6.22 24.23
C GLY A 134 -1.02 4.80 23.94
N LYS A 135 -0.78 4.05 25.01
CA LYS A 135 -0.36 2.65 24.97
C LYS A 135 -1.56 1.75 24.65
N ARG A 136 -1.56 1.14 23.46
CA ARG A 136 -2.67 0.34 22.90
C ARG A 136 -2.28 -1.11 22.73
N ARG A 137 -3.13 -2.03 23.21
CA ARG A 137 -2.96 -3.47 22.94
C ARG A 137 -3.52 -3.76 21.55
N ILE A 138 -2.72 -4.36 20.69
CA ILE A 138 -3.12 -4.74 19.33
C ILE A 138 -2.94 -6.24 19.18
N MET A 139 -4.03 -6.92 18.84
CA MET A 139 -4.04 -8.36 18.60
C MET A 139 -4.44 -8.66 17.17
N PHE A 140 -3.79 -9.64 16.56
CA PHE A 140 -4.16 -10.18 15.26
C PHE A 140 -4.53 -11.65 15.41
N PHE A 141 -5.72 -11.98 14.95
CA PHE A 141 -6.26 -13.34 14.95
C PHE A 141 -6.30 -13.86 13.53
N ALA A 142 -5.95 -15.13 13.32
CA ALA A 142 -6.31 -15.82 12.09
C ALA A 142 -7.82 -16.15 12.14
N ARG A 143 -8.51 -15.90 11.03
CA ARG A 143 -9.94 -16.19 10.87
C ARG A 143 -10.17 -17.07 9.62
N PRO A 144 -11.26 -17.85 9.57
CA PRO A 144 -11.63 -18.58 8.37
C PRO A 144 -11.98 -17.64 7.21
N LEU A 145 -11.76 -18.10 5.98
CA LEU A 145 -12.13 -17.36 4.75
C LEU A 145 -13.65 -17.43 4.52
N ASN A 146 -14.40 -16.60 5.23
CA ASN A 146 -15.84 -16.42 5.09
C ASN A 146 -16.25 -14.96 5.37
N GLU A 147 -17.54 -14.67 5.22
CA GLU A 147 -18.11 -13.33 5.40
C GLU A 147 -18.74 -13.08 6.78
N THR A 148 -18.66 -14.06 7.70
CA THR A 148 -19.24 -13.93 9.05
C THR A 148 -18.39 -12.97 9.90
N PRO A 149 -18.95 -11.87 10.44
CA PRO A 149 -18.21 -10.94 11.29
C PRO A 149 -17.51 -11.65 12.44
N PHE A 150 -16.30 -11.23 12.79
CA PHE A 150 -15.42 -11.96 13.71
C PHE A 150 -16.09 -12.31 15.03
N PHE A 151 -16.76 -11.37 15.69
CA PHE A 151 -17.44 -11.63 16.97
C PHE A 151 -18.69 -12.52 16.87
N SER A 152 -19.23 -12.69 15.66
CA SER A 152 -20.32 -13.61 15.36
C SER A 152 -19.83 -15.02 15.04
N LEU A 153 -18.50 -15.24 14.93
CA LEU A 153 -17.93 -16.57 14.77
C LEU A 153 -18.04 -17.38 16.08
N ASP A 154 -18.18 -18.69 15.91
CA ASP A 154 -18.09 -19.64 17.02
C ASP A 154 -16.79 -19.45 17.80
N LYS A 155 -16.86 -19.67 19.11
CA LYS A 155 -15.74 -19.43 20.04
C LYS A 155 -14.45 -20.15 19.62
N ASN A 156 -14.53 -21.34 19.03
CA ASN A 156 -13.38 -22.10 18.55
C ASN A 156 -12.64 -21.42 17.38
N LEU A 157 -13.34 -20.64 16.56
CA LEU A 157 -12.79 -19.93 15.40
C LEU A 157 -12.18 -18.57 15.75
N ARG A 158 -12.31 -18.13 17.02
CA ARG A 158 -11.74 -16.86 17.54
C ARG A 158 -10.51 -17.04 18.43
N ARG A 159 -9.94 -18.25 18.51
CA ARG A 159 -8.85 -18.58 19.44
C ARG A 159 -7.45 -18.44 18.86
N THR A 160 -7.32 -18.42 17.53
CA THR A 160 -6.02 -18.48 16.87
C THR A 160 -5.37 -17.11 16.84
N VAL A 161 -4.69 -16.75 17.92
CA VAL A 161 -3.87 -15.53 18.02
C VAL A 161 -2.57 -15.73 17.25
N LEU A 162 -2.31 -14.89 16.25
CA LEU A 162 -1.01 -14.85 15.56
C LEU A 162 -0.04 -13.86 16.19
N LEU A 163 -0.57 -12.78 16.77
CA LEU A 163 0.20 -11.72 17.38
C LEU A 163 -0.62 -11.04 18.47
N ASP A 164 0.01 -10.82 19.62
CA ASP A 164 -0.50 -10.00 20.72
C ASP A 164 0.64 -9.10 21.16
N THR A 165 0.48 -7.79 20.98
CA THR A 165 1.52 -6.82 21.28
C THR A 165 0.93 -5.52 21.78
N THR A 166 1.80 -4.62 22.20
CA THR A 166 1.43 -3.27 22.61
C THR A 166 2.22 -2.25 21.82
N VAL A 167 1.54 -1.21 21.36
CA VAL A 167 2.14 -0.10 20.62
C VAL A 167 1.83 1.20 21.35
N ASP A 168 2.82 2.07 21.50
CA ASP A 168 2.61 3.41 22.04
C ASP A 168 2.36 4.40 20.90
N LEU A 169 1.13 4.88 20.80
CA LEU A 169 0.68 5.78 19.75
C LEU A 169 0.64 7.21 20.28
N GLN A 170 1.58 8.03 19.85
CA GLN A 170 1.62 9.44 20.23
C GLN A 170 0.49 10.24 19.56
N PHE A 171 0.02 11.28 20.25
CA PHE A 171 -1.02 12.18 19.78
C PHE A 171 -0.61 12.89 18.47
N ASN A 172 -1.53 12.94 17.52
CA ASN A 172 -1.40 13.61 16.22
C ASN A 172 -0.22 13.08 15.35
N GLU A 173 0.22 11.85 15.62
CA GLU A 173 1.26 11.17 14.85
C GLU A 173 0.65 10.15 13.87
N VAL A 174 1.36 9.91 12.77
CA VAL A 174 0.91 9.05 11.66
C VAL A 174 1.72 7.77 11.68
N TYR A 175 1.04 6.62 11.65
CA TYR A 175 1.66 5.31 11.72
C TYR A 175 1.27 4.44 10.53
N THR A 176 2.27 3.77 9.95
CA THR A 176 2.06 2.66 9.04
C THR A 176 2.53 1.38 9.70
N MET A 177 1.70 0.34 9.70
CA MET A 177 1.95 -0.91 10.39
C MET A 177 1.88 -2.09 9.43
N HIS A 178 2.76 -3.07 9.65
CA HIS A 178 2.81 -4.27 8.83
C HIS A 178 2.85 -5.51 9.73
N VAL A 179 1.90 -6.41 9.54
CA VAL A 179 1.96 -7.77 10.09
C VAL A 179 2.78 -8.61 9.12
N LEU A 180 3.96 -9.06 9.54
CA LEU A 180 4.89 -9.79 8.67
C LEU A 180 5.63 -10.89 9.41
N GLU A 181 6.22 -11.81 8.65
CA GLU A 181 7.13 -12.82 9.21
C GLU A 181 8.47 -12.16 9.56
N LYS A 182 8.91 -12.30 10.81
CA LYS A 182 10.19 -11.75 11.30
C LYS A 182 11.37 -12.67 10.98
N ASN A 183 11.13 -13.98 10.92
CA ASN A 183 12.15 -15.00 10.69
C ASN A 183 11.60 -16.09 9.75
N TYR A 184 12.36 -16.39 8.69
CA TYR A 184 11.91 -17.25 7.60
C TYR A 184 11.77 -18.71 8.03
N THR A 185 12.70 -19.21 8.86
CA THR A 185 12.72 -20.62 9.26
C THR A 185 11.65 -20.91 10.32
N THR A 186 11.57 -20.07 11.35
CA THR A 186 10.62 -20.26 12.46
C THR A 186 9.21 -19.74 12.16
N ARG A 187 9.05 -18.97 11.08
CA ARG A 187 7.78 -18.32 10.69
C ARG A 187 7.18 -17.44 11.78
N LYS A 188 8.03 -16.90 12.67
CA LYS A 188 7.59 -16.02 13.77
C LYS A 188 6.93 -14.77 13.21
N THR A 189 5.65 -14.57 13.47
CA THR A 189 4.91 -13.35 13.13
C THR A 189 5.30 -12.19 14.05
N GLY A 190 5.32 -10.97 13.51
CA GLY A 190 5.50 -9.76 14.31
C GLY A 190 4.93 -8.52 13.64
N LEU A 191 4.80 -7.45 14.43
CA LEU A 191 4.41 -6.13 13.95
C LEU A 191 5.65 -5.32 13.62
N TYR A 192 5.69 -4.70 12.45
CA TYR A 192 6.59 -3.61 12.14
C TYR A 192 5.78 -2.31 12.17
N VAL A 193 6.26 -1.30 12.88
CA VAL A 193 5.54 -0.03 13.09
C VAL A 193 6.44 1.11 12.68
N ARG A 194 5.97 1.95 11.75
CA ARG A 194 6.69 3.13 11.30
C ARG A 194 5.90 4.37 11.70
N ASN A 195 6.47 5.20 12.57
CA ASN A 195 5.98 6.56 12.83
C ASN A 195 6.45 7.46 11.69
N GLU A 196 5.55 7.79 10.79
CA GLU A 196 5.83 8.51 9.56
C GLU A 196 6.29 9.94 9.82
N THR A 197 7.28 10.38 9.04
CA THR A 197 7.85 11.72 9.21
C THR A 197 7.52 12.66 8.05
N PHE A 198 6.93 12.18 6.95
CA PHE A 198 6.62 13.03 5.79
C PHE A 198 5.70 14.22 6.14
N VAL A 199 4.78 14.05 7.09
CA VAL A 199 3.88 15.13 7.57
C VAL A 199 4.63 16.26 8.28
N ARG A 200 5.90 16.05 8.65
CA ARG A 200 6.78 17.04 9.30
C ARG A 200 7.88 17.55 8.38
N GLN A 201 7.92 17.11 7.12
CA GLN A 201 8.99 17.46 6.18
C GLN A 201 8.53 18.50 5.17
N SER A 202 9.40 19.48 4.90
CA SER A 202 9.22 20.46 3.83
C SER A 202 9.62 19.88 2.48
N LEU A 203 8.76 19.02 1.92
CA LEU A 203 8.97 18.42 0.60
C LEU A 203 8.52 19.37 -0.53
N SER A 204 9.22 19.40 -1.66
CA SER A 204 8.95 20.26 -2.81
C SER A 204 7.86 19.69 -3.72
N ASP A 205 6.99 20.54 -4.26
CA ASP A 205 5.98 20.12 -5.26
C ASP A 205 6.59 19.84 -6.65
N SER A 206 7.86 20.15 -6.86
CA SER A 206 8.59 19.84 -8.11
C SER A 206 9.30 18.48 -8.08
N LEU A 207 9.27 17.78 -6.95
CA LEU A 207 10.01 16.54 -6.73
C LEU A 207 9.08 15.44 -6.25
N VAL A 208 9.27 14.24 -6.79
CA VAL A 208 8.64 13.02 -6.28
C VAL A 208 9.60 12.39 -5.28
N TYR A 209 9.08 12.02 -4.12
CA TYR A 209 9.88 11.45 -3.04
C TYR A 209 9.62 9.96 -2.89
N VAL A 210 10.66 9.22 -2.54
CA VAL A 210 10.59 7.78 -2.30
C VAL A 210 11.57 7.37 -1.21
N ASN A 211 11.12 6.53 -0.28
CA ASN A 211 12.00 5.82 0.64
C ASN A 211 11.88 4.31 0.43
N PHE A 212 12.88 3.58 0.91
CA PHE A 212 13.02 2.15 0.65
C PHE A 212 13.18 1.37 1.95
N TYR A 213 12.57 0.18 2.01
CA TYR A 213 12.71 -0.74 3.12
C TYR A 213 12.92 -2.16 2.62
N ASN A 214 13.94 -2.84 3.14
CA ASN A 214 14.02 -4.29 3.05
C ASN A 214 13.45 -4.86 4.35
N LEU A 215 12.17 -5.23 4.34
CA LEU A 215 11.47 -5.83 5.47
C LEU A 215 11.41 -7.36 5.36
N SER A 216 12.31 -7.97 4.59
CA SER A 216 12.38 -9.43 4.48
C SER A 216 12.61 -10.10 5.83
N SER A 217 12.06 -11.30 5.97
CA SER A 217 12.29 -12.14 7.14
C SER A 217 13.79 -12.42 7.30
N GLU A 218 14.27 -12.47 8.53
CA GLU A 218 15.61 -12.95 8.83
C GLU A 218 15.82 -14.36 8.23
N GLY A 219 16.97 -14.57 7.58
CA GLY A 219 17.30 -15.84 6.94
C GLY A 219 16.58 -16.09 5.61
N PHE A 220 15.70 -15.20 5.14
CA PHE A 220 15.01 -15.36 3.86
C PHE A 220 16.00 -15.55 2.71
N PHE A 221 16.98 -14.66 2.56
CA PHE A 221 17.94 -14.73 1.45
C PHE A 221 18.73 -16.05 1.44
N ALA A 222 19.15 -16.54 2.62
CA ALA A 222 19.97 -17.75 2.73
C ALA A 222 19.15 -19.04 2.54
N ASN A 223 17.93 -19.08 3.07
CA ASN A 223 17.18 -20.33 3.24
C ASN A 223 16.01 -20.49 2.26
N SER A 224 15.57 -19.41 1.60
CA SER A 224 14.48 -19.54 0.63
C SER A 224 14.95 -20.22 -0.65
N PRO A 225 14.21 -21.22 -1.16
CA PRO A 225 14.53 -21.85 -2.42
C PRO A 225 14.32 -20.85 -3.57
N ASP A 226 15.12 -20.98 -4.62
CA ASP A 226 14.96 -20.16 -5.83
C ASP A 226 13.91 -20.80 -6.75
N THR A 227 12.64 -20.73 -6.34
CA THR A 227 11.53 -21.48 -6.96
C THR A 227 10.88 -20.77 -8.13
N LYS A 228 11.15 -19.48 -8.34
CA LYS A 228 10.62 -18.75 -9.50
C LYS A 228 11.48 -19.09 -10.70
N SER A 229 10.98 -19.94 -11.61
CA SER A 229 11.63 -20.42 -12.84
C SER A 229 12.00 -19.35 -13.88
N SER A 230 12.02 -18.08 -13.47
CA SER A 230 12.40 -16.99 -14.34
C SER A 230 13.92 -16.93 -14.43
N SER A 231 14.42 -16.53 -15.60
CA SER A 231 15.83 -16.24 -15.83
C SER A 231 16.35 -15.01 -15.03
N ARG A 232 15.63 -14.59 -13.98
CA ARG A 232 15.86 -13.38 -13.19
C ARG A 232 15.66 -13.63 -11.71
N SER A 233 16.50 -12.99 -10.90
CA SER A 233 16.37 -13.09 -9.45
C SER A 233 15.27 -12.17 -8.92
N PHE A 234 14.39 -12.74 -8.11
CA PHE A 234 13.49 -11.98 -7.23
C PHE A 234 14.10 -11.76 -5.84
N LYS A 235 15.22 -12.43 -5.55
CA LYS A 235 15.94 -12.34 -4.29
C LYS A 235 16.91 -11.16 -4.34
N ILE A 236 16.97 -10.39 -3.26
CA ILE A 236 18.03 -9.40 -3.01
C ILE A 236 18.78 -9.79 -1.74
N THR A 237 20.06 -9.41 -1.65
CA THR A 237 20.84 -9.58 -0.43
C THR A 237 20.33 -8.68 0.70
N ASP A 238 20.66 -9.03 1.95
CA ASP A 238 20.28 -8.24 3.13
C ASP A 238 20.72 -6.78 3.04
N THR A 239 21.83 -6.49 2.35
CA THR A 239 22.22 -5.12 1.98
C THR A 239 22.27 -5.01 0.47
N THR A 240 21.65 -3.99 -0.11
CA THR A 240 21.65 -3.73 -1.56
C THR A 240 21.71 -2.23 -1.85
N ASN A 241 22.29 -1.86 -2.97
CA ASN A 241 22.29 -0.50 -3.49
C ASN A 241 21.09 -0.30 -4.41
N VAL A 242 20.52 0.89 -4.39
CA VAL A 242 19.36 1.28 -5.18
C VAL A 242 19.77 2.31 -6.22
N PHE A 243 19.43 2.00 -7.47
CA PHE A 243 19.56 2.90 -8.60
C PHE A 243 18.19 3.12 -9.22
N TYR A 244 17.95 4.28 -9.81
CA TYR A 244 16.70 4.57 -10.52
C TYR A 244 16.96 4.97 -11.97
N THR A 245 15.99 4.64 -12.82
CA THR A 245 15.88 5.17 -14.19
C THR A 245 14.47 5.70 -14.40
N LEU A 246 14.37 6.88 -15.03
CA LEU A 246 13.10 7.47 -15.46
C LEU A 246 12.86 7.23 -16.94
N HIS A 247 11.63 6.87 -17.27
CA HIS A 247 11.21 6.52 -18.63
C HIS A 247 10.07 7.41 -19.09
N MET A 248 10.13 7.77 -20.38
CA MET A 248 8.97 8.22 -21.14
C MET A 248 8.39 7.05 -21.92
N ILE A 249 7.08 7.05 -22.09
CA ILE A 249 6.33 6.05 -22.84
C ILE A 249 5.64 6.76 -24.02
N PRO A 250 6.36 7.05 -25.11
CA PRO A 250 5.82 7.80 -26.24
C PRO A 250 4.78 7.00 -27.03
N THR A 251 4.87 5.67 -27.02
CA THR A 251 3.88 4.76 -27.61
C THR A 251 3.66 3.56 -26.69
N THR A 252 2.57 2.82 -26.91
CA THR A 252 2.11 1.68 -26.09
C THR A 252 3.12 0.53 -25.93
N ASN A 253 4.29 0.56 -26.60
CA ASN A 253 5.27 -0.54 -26.54
C ASN A 253 6.73 -0.08 -26.48
N THR A 254 7.01 1.22 -26.36
CA THR A 254 8.40 1.71 -26.32
C THR A 254 8.68 2.46 -25.04
N PHE A 255 9.79 2.10 -24.40
CA PHE A 255 10.37 2.85 -23.30
C PHE A 255 11.51 3.67 -23.86
N ARG A 256 11.51 4.95 -23.53
CA ARG A 256 12.61 5.84 -23.84
C ARG A 256 13.11 6.41 -22.52
N ASP A 257 14.27 5.93 -22.10
CA ASP A 257 14.99 6.48 -20.97
C ASP A 257 15.16 7.99 -21.14
N ILE A 258 14.92 8.75 -20.07
CA ILE A 258 15.11 10.20 -20.09
C ILE A 258 16.61 10.48 -19.91
N PRO A 259 17.28 11.17 -20.86
CA PRO A 259 18.69 11.48 -20.74
C PRO A 259 19.01 12.22 -19.43
N GLY A 260 20.08 11.79 -18.75
CA GLY A 260 20.46 12.32 -17.43
C GLY A 260 19.76 11.66 -16.24
N PHE A 261 18.75 10.83 -16.47
CA PHE A 261 18.02 10.10 -15.42
C PHE A 261 18.10 8.59 -15.62
N ILE A 262 19.27 8.11 -16.04
CA ILE A 262 19.55 6.69 -16.28
C ILE A 262 20.48 6.19 -15.19
N GLN A 263 20.08 5.12 -14.51
CA GLN A 263 20.85 4.41 -13.48
C GLN A 263 21.45 5.33 -12.42
N GLN A 264 20.69 6.33 -12.02
CA GLN A 264 21.13 7.31 -11.05
C GLN A 264 21.14 6.67 -9.66
N PRO A 265 22.22 6.82 -8.88
CA PRO A 265 22.28 6.27 -7.53
C PRO A 265 21.28 7.01 -6.63
N MET A 266 20.51 6.25 -5.85
CA MET A 266 19.66 6.80 -4.79
C MET A 266 20.27 6.55 -3.43
N GLY A 267 20.65 5.31 -3.12
CA GLY A 267 21.19 4.97 -1.81
C GLY A 267 21.30 3.47 -1.61
N SER A 268 21.11 3.01 -0.37
CA SER A 268 21.11 1.59 -0.03
C SER A 268 19.91 1.20 0.81
N MET A 269 19.55 -0.08 0.73
CA MET A 269 18.57 -0.74 1.58
C MET A 269 19.30 -1.77 2.43
N ILE A 270 19.03 -1.74 3.73
CA ILE A 270 19.53 -2.72 4.69
C ILE A 270 18.32 -3.42 5.29
N ARG A 271 18.36 -4.76 5.33
CA ARG A 271 17.32 -5.59 5.93
C ARG A 271 17.19 -5.22 7.39
N SER A 272 16.02 -4.73 7.77
CA SER A 272 15.75 -4.32 9.15
C SER A 272 14.28 -4.36 9.44
N HIS A 273 13.97 -4.66 10.70
CA HIS A 273 12.65 -4.51 11.29
C HIS A 273 12.67 -3.48 12.44
N GLU A 274 13.69 -2.63 12.49
CA GLU A 274 13.75 -1.48 13.40
C GLU A 274 12.69 -0.46 13.01
N ASN A 275 11.85 -0.07 13.97
CA ASN A 275 10.76 0.88 13.80
C ASN A 275 11.26 2.31 13.55
N LYS A 276 11.83 2.57 12.37
CA LYS A 276 12.36 3.88 11.97
C LYS A 276 12.00 4.21 10.52
N VAL A 277 11.87 5.50 10.23
CA VAL A 277 11.71 5.98 8.85
C VAL A 277 13.07 6.06 8.17
N THR A 278 13.23 5.43 7.01
CA THR A 278 14.42 5.58 6.17
C THR A 278 14.37 6.92 5.42
N PRO A 279 15.55 7.48 5.04
CA PRO A 279 15.61 8.74 4.31
C PRO A 279 14.78 8.74 3.03
N TYR A 280 14.18 9.88 2.71
CA TYR A 280 13.53 10.10 1.43
C TYR A 280 14.57 10.55 0.39
N TYR A 281 14.57 9.85 -0.73
CA TYR A 281 15.26 10.24 -1.96
C TYR A 281 14.26 10.87 -2.91
N SER A 282 14.74 11.59 -3.92
CA SER A 282 13.85 12.28 -4.84
C SER A 282 14.32 12.27 -6.28
N PHE A 283 13.37 12.41 -7.18
CA PHE A 283 13.59 12.67 -8.60
C PHE A 283 12.58 13.73 -9.09
N PRO A 284 12.85 14.45 -10.19
CA PRO A 284 11.97 15.52 -10.64
C PRO A 284 10.61 15.01 -11.14
N LEU A 285 9.55 15.69 -10.75
CA LEU A 285 8.19 15.45 -11.26
C LEU A 285 8.11 15.62 -12.78
N PHE A 286 8.82 16.63 -13.31
CA PHE A 286 8.93 16.92 -14.74
C PHE A 286 10.40 16.79 -15.17
N ALA A 287 10.85 15.55 -15.36
CA ALA A 287 12.19 15.25 -15.83
C ALA A 287 12.41 15.61 -17.31
N ASP A 288 11.35 15.48 -18.13
CA ASP A 288 11.39 15.86 -19.54
C ASP A 288 11.20 17.39 -19.68
N THR A 289 12.26 18.08 -20.13
CA THR A 289 12.26 19.54 -20.33
C THR A 289 11.29 20.01 -21.42
N SER A 290 10.80 19.10 -22.28
CA SER A 290 9.78 19.42 -23.28
C SER A 290 8.35 19.43 -22.72
N SER A 291 8.15 19.03 -21.46
CA SER A 291 6.84 19.05 -20.81
C SER A 291 6.33 20.47 -20.58
N ASN A 292 5.01 20.65 -20.76
CA ASN A 292 4.30 21.88 -20.38
C ASN A 292 4.12 22.06 -18.86
N LYS A 293 4.74 21.21 -18.02
CA LYS A 293 4.63 21.20 -16.55
C LYS A 293 3.20 21.01 -16.02
N ILE A 294 2.34 20.43 -16.85
CA ILE A 294 0.96 20.03 -16.51
C ILE A 294 0.79 18.54 -16.78
N TYR A 295 1.25 18.11 -17.97
CA TYR A 295 1.19 16.76 -18.48
C TYR A 295 2.52 16.43 -19.19
N PRO A 296 3.42 15.62 -18.60
CA PRO A 296 4.65 15.20 -19.25
C PRO A 296 4.45 14.04 -20.25
N GLY A 297 3.23 13.54 -20.44
CA GLY A 297 3.01 12.27 -21.13
C GLY A 297 3.07 11.09 -20.17
N ASN A 298 2.94 9.89 -20.72
CA ASN A 298 3.04 8.67 -19.91
C ASN A 298 4.49 8.44 -19.49
N THR A 299 4.70 8.09 -18.23
CA THR A 299 6.02 7.85 -17.64
C THR A 299 6.03 6.56 -16.84
N ALA A 300 7.24 6.05 -16.58
CA ALA A 300 7.46 4.94 -15.67
C ALA A 300 8.78 5.12 -14.93
N GLN A 301 8.92 4.42 -13.81
CA GLN A 301 10.14 4.39 -13.02
C GLN A 301 10.61 2.95 -12.87
N THR A 302 11.91 2.75 -13.03
CA THR A 302 12.54 1.47 -12.73
C THR A 302 13.55 1.64 -11.62
N PHE A 303 13.51 0.76 -10.64
CA PHE A 303 14.46 0.69 -9.54
C PHE A 303 15.26 -0.60 -9.65
N GLU A 304 16.57 -0.50 -9.53
CA GLU A 304 17.50 -1.61 -9.65
C GLU A 304 18.19 -1.82 -8.31
N PHE A 305 18.10 -3.04 -7.81
CA PHE A 305 18.67 -3.48 -6.53
C PHE A 305 19.91 -4.30 -6.82
N LEU A 306 21.08 -3.72 -6.57
CA LEU A 306 22.37 -4.33 -6.86
C LEU A 306 23.15 -4.64 -5.58
N LYS A 307 23.71 -5.84 -5.50
CA LYS A 307 24.62 -6.19 -4.40
C LYS A 307 25.74 -5.13 -4.27
N PRO A 308 26.12 -4.70 -3.06
CA PRO A 308 27.20 -3.74 -2.88
C PRO A 308 28.48 -4.17 -3.59
N GLY A 309 29.14 -3.23 -4.26
CA GLY A 309 30.30 -3.49 -5.13
C GLY A 309 29.97 -3.73 -6.60
N TYR A 310 28.68 -3.88 -6.97
CA TYR A 310 28.23 -3.95 -8.35
C TYR A 310 27.66 -2.61 -8.82
N THR A 311 27.98 -2.25 -10.06
CA THR A 311 27.34 -1.14 -10.77
C THR A 311 26.91 -1.63 -12.16
N MET A 312 25.87 -1.00 -12.70
CA MET A 312 25.33 -1.32 -14.01
C MET A 312 26.37 -1.15 -15.15
N GLY A 313 27.34 -0.23 -15.01
CA GLY A 313 28.38 0.02 -16.02
C GLY A 313 29.54 -0.98 -16.01
N THR A 314 29.74 -1.70 -14.91
CA THR A 314 30.82 -2.71 -14.76
C THR A 314 30.38 -4.14 -15.04
N SER A 315 29.07 -4.41 -14.96
CA SER A 315 28.48 -5.73 -15.26
C SER A 315 27.81 -5.67 -16.62
N ALA A 316 28.21 -6.52 -17.57
CA ALA A 316 27.55 -6.65 -18.86
C ALA A 316 26.02 -6.75 -18.66
N ASN A 317 25.29 -5.72 -19.09
CA ASN A 317 23.83 -5.58 -19.09
C ASN A 317 23.11 -6.51 -18.09
N PRO A 318 22.87 -6.10 -16.83
CA PRO A 318 22.33 -6.98 -15.79
C PRO A 318 20.85 -7.35 -15.97
N SER A 319 20.22 -6.85 -17.05
CA SER A 319 19.00 -7.48 -17.59
C SER A 319 19.23 -8.89 -18.15
N SER A 320 20.51 -9.29 -18.32
CA SER A 320 20.93 -10.62 -18.72
C SER A 320 20.84 -11.59 -17.54
N SER A 321 20.33 -12.77 -17.84
CA SER A 321 20.13 -13.92 -16.97
C SER A 321 21.43 -14.58 -16.46
N GLN A 322 22.51 -13.80 -16.35
CA GLN A 322 23.88 -14.28 -16.14
C GLN A 322 24.44 -13.91 -14.76
N LEU A 323 23.78 -13.02 -14.02
CA LEU A 323 24.20 -12.67 -12.66
C LEU A 323 23.74 -13.74 -11.65
N PRO A 324 24.57 -14.05 -10.62
CA PRO A 324 24.14 -14.92 -9.54
C PRO A 324 22.89 -14.40 -8.81
N VAL A 325 22.13 -15.31 -8.21
CA VAL A 325 20.97 -15.01 -7.38
C VAL A 325 21.34 -13.97 -6.31
N GLY A 326 20.50 -12.95 -6.13
CA GLY A 326 20.76 -11.87 -5.18
C GLY A 326 21.59 -10.70 -5.69
N TYR A 327 22.24 -10.81 -6.84
CA TYR A 327 23.17 -9.77 -7.32
C TYR A 327 22.44 -8.64 -8.02
N TYR A 328 21.31 -8.95 -8.64
CA TYR A 328 20.45 -8.00 -9.31
C TYR A 328 18.99 -8.43 -9.15
N ALA A 329 18.15 -7.47 -8.78
CA ALA A 329 16.72 -7.53 -8.99
C ALA A 329 16.25 -6.17 -9.53
N GLY A 330 15.21 -6.18 -10.35
CA GLY A 330 14.64 -4.96 -10.92
C GLY A 330 13.18 -4.83 -10.53
N LEU A 331 12.75 -3.63 -10.17
CA LEU A 331 11.36 -3.25 -9.95
C LEU A 331 10.94 -2.24 -11.00
N HIS A 332 9.88 -2.54 -11.75
CA HIS A 332 9.22 -1.61 -12.64
C HIS A 332 7.93 -1.07 -12.00
N ILE A 333 7.73 0.25 -12.04
CA ILE A 333 6.53 0.93 -11.56
C ILE A 333 5.96 1.82 -12.67
N GLY A 334 4.69 1.61 -13.01
CA GLY A 334 4.02 2.32 -14.11
C GLY A 334 3.11 1.40 -14.92
N PRO A 335 2.54 1.90 -16.03
CA PRO A 335 1.69 1.10 -16.91
C PRO A 335 2.36 -0.19 -17.37
N TYR A 336 1.57 -1.26 -17.48
CA TYR A 336 2.02 -2.50 -18.10
C TYR A 336 2.15 -2.33 -19.61
N ASN A 337 3.39 -2.41 -20.08
CA ASN A 337 3.68 -2.75 -21.48
C ASN A 337 4.50 -4.05 -21.50
N ASN A 338 4.09 -5.01 -22.33
CA ASN A 338 4.75 -6.32 -22.47
C ASN A 338 6.21 -6.25 -22.95
N GLY A 339 6.65 -5.11 -23.52
CA GLY A 339 7.99 -4.92 -24.09
C GLY A 339 9.15 -4.72 -23.10
N ALA A 340 8.99 -3.89 -22.06
CA ALA A 340 10.08 -3.62 -21.09
C ALA A 340 9.79 -4.02 -19.64
N GLY A 341 8.51 -4.20 -19.25
CA GLY A 341 8.22 -4.95 -18.02
C GLY A 341 8.89 -6.33 -18.06
N GLY A 342 8.94 -6.91 -19.27
CA GLY A 342 9.72 -8.07 -19.64
C GLY A 342 11.22 -8.02 -19.37
N ARG A 343 11.80 -6.96 -18.76
CA ARG A 343 13.23 -6.83 -18.35
C ARG A 343 13.48 -6.86 -16.84
N HIS A 344 12.45 -6.62 -16.02
CA HIS A 344 12.57 -6.57 -14.56
C HIS A 344 11.92 -7.81 -13.92
N SER A 345 12.43 -8.23 -12.76
CA SER A 345 11.87 -9.37 -12.02
C SER A 345 10.54 -8.99 -11.36
N MET A 346 10.47 -7.83 -10.74
CA MET A 346 9.31 -7.34 -10.01
C MET A 346 8.60 -6.22 -10.75
N ARG A 347 7.28 -6.14 -10.59
CA ARG A 347 6.44 -5.14 -11.26
C ARG A 347 5.29 -4.72 -10.35
N VAL A 348 4.96 -3.43 -10.37
CA VAL A 348 3.79 -2.87 -9.70
C VAL A 348 3.10 -1.91 -10.67
N ILE A 349 1.80 -2.11 -10.92
CA ILE A 349 1.00 -1.06 -11.56
C ILE A 349 0.57 -0.11 -10.45
N ALA A 350 1.16 1.08 -10.46
CA ALA A 350 0.68 2.18 -9.63
C ALA A 350 -0.28 3.05 -10.46
N ASP A 351 -0.07 4.36 -10.52
CA ASP A 351 -0.80 5.21 -11.46
C ASP A 351 -0.59 4.71 -12.90
N ILE A 352 -1.69 4.47 -13.60
CA ILE A 352 -1.68 3.83 -14.93
C ILE A 352 -1.00 4.68 -16.00
N ARG A 353 -0.77 5.98 -15.76
CA ARG A 353 -0.11 6.85 -16.73
C ARG A 353 1.35 7.09 -16.36
N SER A 354 1.67 7.10 -15.07
CA SER A 354 2.91 7.71 -14.60
C SER A 354 3.62 7.00 -13.45
N GLY A 355 3.06 5.89 -12.96
CA GLY A 355 3.67 5.08 -11.91
C GLY A 355 3.60 5.75 -10.53
N LEU A 356 4.74 6.20 -10.03
CA LEU A 356 4.85 6.85 -8.71
C LEU A 356 4.29 8.28 -8.68
N ILE A 357 3.97 8.87 -9.82
CA ILE A 357 3.30 10.17 -9.90
C ILE A 357 1.78 9.95 -9.88
N VAL A 358 1.01 10.84 -9.27
CA VAL A 358 -0.46 10.76 -9.30
C VAL A 358 -1.00 11.64 -10.41
N THR A 359 -1.96 11.12 -11.17
CA THR A 359 -2.63 11.83 -12.26
C THR A 359 -4.13 11.92 -12.02
N GLU A 360 -4.65 13.14 -11.92
CA GLU A 360 -6.08 13.37 -11.69
C GLU A 360 -6.57 14.69 -12.30
N ARG A 361 -7.89 14.89 -12.33
CA ARG A 361 -8.48 16.18 -12.74
C ARG A 361 -8.35 17.17 -11.58
N SER A 362 -7.85 18.36 -11.87
CA SER A 362 -7.69 19.42 -10.85
C SER A 362 -7.77 20.80 -11.49
N GLY A 363 -8.60 21.67 -10.91
CA GLY A 363 -8.94 22.95 -11.51
C GLY A 363 -9.50 22.77 -12.92
N ILE A 364 -8.95 23.50 -13.88
CA ILE A 364 -9.31 23.43 -15.31
C ILE A 364 -8.62 22.28 -16.07
N TYR A 365 -7.64 21.60 -15.47
CA TYR A 365 -6.80 20.63 -16.15
C TYR A 365 -7.31 19.20 -15.97
N ASN A 366 -7.29 18.42 -17.05
CA ASN A 366 -7.68 17.01 -17.06
C ASN A 366 -6.85 16.21 -18.08
N PRO A 367 -5.83 15.42 -17.65
CA PRO A 367 -5.31 15.28 -16.28
C PRO A 367 -4.25 16.34 -15.92
N ARG A 368 -3.95 16.46 -14.62
CA ARG A 368 -2.80 17.17 -14.04
C ARG A 368 -1.95 16.18 -13.24
N TYR A 369 -0.64 16.39 -13.26
CA TYR A 369 0.35 15.54 -12.60
C TYR A 369 0.80 16.17 -11.29
N PHE A 370 0.97 15.34 -10.26
CA PHE A 370 1.31 15.82 -8.93
C PHE A 370 2.46 15.06 -8.29
N ALA A 371 3.30 15.81 -7.58
CA ALA A 371 4.31 15.24 -6.71
C ALA A 371 3.66 14.41 -5.60
N THR A 372 4.35 13.32 -5.24
CA THR A 372 3.89 12.34 -4.27
C THR A 372 5.02 11.97 -3.33
N VAL A 373 4.63 11.39 -2.19
CA VAL A 373 5.55 10.71 -1.28
C VAL A 373 5.28 9.23 -1.39
N ASN A 374 6.31 8.45 -1.67
CA ASN A 374 6.17 7.02 -1.89
C ASN A 374 7.04 6.22 -0.93
N THR A 375 6.61 5.00 -0.68
CA THR A 375 7.39 3.99 0.00
C THR A 375 7.46 2.75 -0.85
N ILE A 376 8.67 2.22 -1.04
CA ILE A 376 8.92 0.93 -1.68
C ILE A 376 9.39 -0.04 -0.59
N GLU A 377 8.57 -1.06 -0.33
CA GLU A 377 8.85 -2.10 0.64
C GLU A 377 9.13 -3.41 -0.08
N TYR A 378 10.35 -3.92 0.04
CA TYR A 378 10.69 -5.27 -0.35
C TYR A 378 10.48 -6.20 0.84
N ILE A 379 9.58 -7.17 0.68
CA ILE A 379 9.30 -8.18 1.69
C ILE A 379 9.48 -9.54 1.03
N ASN A 380 10.54 -10.24 1.43
CA ASN A 380 10.88 -11.56 0.93
C ASN A 380 11.18 -11.58 -0.57
N ASP A 381 10.21 -11.83 -1.45
CA ASP A 381 10.43 -11.89 -2.91
C ASP A 381 9.43 -11.01 -3.69
N ARG A 382 8.83 -10.05 -2.99
CA ARG A 382 7.85 -9.11 -3.54
C ARG A 382 8.18 -7.67 -3.16
N CYS A 383 7.79 -6.76 -4.04
CA CYS A 383 7.80 -5.33 -3.78
C CYS A 383 6.38 -4.81 -3.65
N PHE A 384 6.20 -3.94 -2.67
CA PHE A 384 4.97 -3.20 -2.46
C PHE A 384 5.25 -1.70 -2.52
N VAL A 385 4.28 -0.97 -3.05
CA VAL A 385 4.33 0.49 -3.16
C VAL A 385 3.21 1.08 -2.32
N THR A 386 3.52 2.06 -1.50
CA THR A 386 2.54 2.93 -0.88
C THR A 386 2.72 4.33 -1.45
N THR A 387 1.67 4.91 -2.01
CA THR A 387 1.67 6.28 -2.52
C THR A 387 0.86 7.16 -1.58
N ILE A 388 1.39 8.33 -1.25
CA ILE A 388 0.75 9.37 -0.46
C ILE A 388 0.70 10.63 -1.32
N GLN A 389 -0.48 11.25 -1.37
CA GLN A 389 -0.69 12.48 -2.12
C GLN A 389 -0.83 13.69 -1.21
N ARG A 390 -0.51 14.85 -1.76
CA ARG A 390 -0.89 16.13 -1.17
C ARG A 390 -2.31 16.49 -1.61
N LYS A 391 -2.90 17.48 -0.94
CA LYS A 391 -4.19 18.05 -1.34
C LYS A 391 -3.99 18.96 -2.55
N PHE A 392 -4.88 18.84 -3.53
CA PHE A 392 -4.89 19.69 -4.72
C PHE A 392 -6.23 20.40 -4.91
N ASP A 393 -6.27 21.34 -5.85
CA ASP A 393 -7.49 22.09 -6.15
C ASP A 393 -8.57 21.16 -6.72
N PRO A 394 -9.83 21.29 -6.27
CA PRO A 394 -10.93 20.48 -6.81
C PRO A 394 -11.14 20.74 -8.31
N PRO A 395 -11.70 19.78 -9.05
CA PRO A 395 -12.09 19.98 -10.44
C PRO A 395 -13.07 21.16 -10.64
N ILE A 396 -12.87 21.94 -11.69
CA ILE A 396 -13.85 22.90 -12.22
C ILE A 396 -14.53 22.25 -13.42
N TYR A 397 -15.86 22.06 -13.36
CA TYR A 397 -16.66 21.36 -14.36
C TYR A 397 -17.24 22.27 -15.42
#